data_AF-A0A7X0UBY4-F1
#
_entry.id   AF-A0A7X0UBY4-F1
#
_cell.length_a   1.000
_cell.length_b   1.000
_cell.length_c   1.000
_cell.angle_alpha   90.00
_cell.angle_beta   90.00
_cell.angle_gamma   90.00
#
_symmetry.space_group_name_H-M   'P 1'
#
loop_
_entity.id
_entity.type
_entity.pdbx_description
1 polymer ?
#
loop_
_entity_poly.entity_id
_entity_poly.type
_entity_poly.pdbx_seq_one_letter_code
_entity_poly.pdbx_strand_id
1 'polypeptide(L)'
;MTGTEYKRGVYGALQRAGFAKQRHALHAPGEGATVLVNAEKGFGDQWFINAGFCLHRLDPAPVERVEKTHMYFRLERLFPAHRELILAASALDNPGQPAAYPLLLDLLATEIGAGLRALGTEQALIAAYRAGRLGQGLVLRGARELIEASA
;
A
#
# COMPACT_ATOMS: atom_id res chain seq x y z
N MET A 1 22.21 1.31 4.58
CA MET A 1 21.19 0.44 5.21
C MET A 1 20.98 -0.78 4.33
N THR A 2 20.78 -1.96 4.89
CA THR A 2 20.46 -3.18 4.13
C THR A 2 18.98 -3.25 3.77
N GLY A 3 18.65 -4.01 2.73
CA GLY A 3 17.26 -4.27 2.36
C GLY A 3 16.42 -4.93 3.46
N THR A 4 17.04 -5.78 4.28
CA THR A 4 16.38 -6.43 5.42
C THR A 4 16.01 -5.42 6.51
N GLU A 5 16.90 -4.47 6.81
CA GLU A 5 16.64 -3.39 7.77
C GLU A 5 15.55 -2.44 7.27
N TYR A 6 15.62 -2.09 5.98
CA TYR A 6 14.58 -1.31 5.30
C TYR A 6 13.20 -1.96 5.44
N LYS A 7 13.09 -3.23 5.01
CA LYS A 7 11.81 -3.97 5.07
C LYS A 7 11.29 -4.08 6.50
N ARG A 8 12.18 -4.34 7.46
CA ARG A 8 11.82 -4.47 8.89
C ARG A 8 11.27 -3.16 9.45
N GLY A 9 11.89 -2.02 9.14
CA GLY A 9 11.40 -0.73 9.64
C GLY A 9 10.07 -0.33 9.01
N VAL A 10 9.91 -0.49 7.69
CA VAL A 10 8.61 -0.29 7.00
C VAL A 10 7.53 -1.15 7.64
N TYR A 11 7.83 -2.43 7.92
CA TYR A 11 6.86 -3.32 8.52
C TYR A 11 6.52 -2.92 9.96
N GLY A 12 7.52 -2.59 10.77
CA GLY A 12 7.31 -2.12 12.13
C GLY A 12 6.47 -0.84 12.18
N ALA A 13 6.68 0.10 11.25
CA ALA A 13 5.87 1.32 11.16
C ALA A 13 4.40 1.03 10.84
N LEU A 14 4.13 0.21 9.83
CA LEU A 14 2.76 -0.17 9.47
C LEU A 14 2.09 -1.02 10.54
N GLN A 15 2.84 -1.83 11.31
CA GLN A 15 2.29 -2.54 12.47
C GLN A 15 1.80 -1.57 13.55
N ARG A 16 2.51 -0.46 13.79
CA ARG A 16 2.02 0.62 14.67
C ARG A 16 0.75 1.28 14.14
N ALA A 17 0.54 1.31 12.83
CA ALA A 17 -0.70 1.78 12.21
C ALA A 17 -1.86 0.75 12.27
N GLY A 18 -1.65 -0.41 12.89
CA GLY A 18 -2.66 -1.45 13.08
C GLY A 18 -2.67 -2.54 12.01
N PHE A 19 -1.63 -2.65 11.18
CA PHE A 19 -1.49 -3.78 10.27
C PHE A 19 -0.88 -5.00 10.98
N ALA A 20 -1.31 -6.21 10.61
CA ALA A 20 -0.77 -7.46 11.12
C ALA A 20 0.05 -8.19 10.07
N LYS A 21 1.18 -8.78 10.48
CA LYS A 21 2.01 -9.59 9.58
C LYS A 21 1.36 -10.94 9.32
N GLN A 22 1.10 -11.23 8.04
CA GLN A 22 0.63 -12.54 7.59
C GLN A 22 1.52 -12.99 6.41
N ARG A 23 2.32 -14.03 6.62
CA ARG A 23 3.22 -14.63 5.62
C ARG A 23 4.04 -13.61 4.82
N HIS A 24 3.61 -13.21 3.62
CA HIS A 24 4.37 -12.36 2.70
C HIS A 24 4.04 -10.86 2.83
N ALA A 25 2.83 -10.49 3.20
CA ALA A 25 2.39 -9.09 3.34
C ALA A 25 2.03 -8.71 4.79
N LEU A 26 1.76 -7.43 4.99
CA LEU A 26 1.03 -6.87 6.13
C LEU A 26 -0.43 -6.69 5.74
N HIS A 27 -1.34 -6.97 6.65
CA HIS A 27 -2.78 -7.00 6.41
C HIS A 27 -3.51 -6.07 7.37
N ALA A 28 -4.49 -5.33 6.88
CA ALA A 28 -5.49 -4.66 7.69
C ALA A 28 -6.89 -5.01 7.17
N PRO A 29 -7.70 -5.76 7.93
CA PRO A 29 -9.08 -6.03 7.54
C PRO A 29 -9.91 -4.73 7.61
N GLY A 30 -10.79 -4.54 6.63
CA GLY A 30 -11.78 -3.46 6.58
C GLY A 30 -13.19 -3.99 6.30
N GLU A 31 -14.18 -3.11 6.24
CA GLU A 31 -15.62 -3.44 6.10
C GLU A 31 -16.05 -3.74 4.64
N GLY A 32 -15.14 -4.24 3.80
CA GLY A 32 -15.44 -4.56 2.40
C GLY A 32 -14.21 -4.83 1.55
N ALA A 33 -13.04 -4.42 2.05
CA ALA A 33 -11.77 -4.81 1.48
C ALA A 33 -10.75 -5.15 2.57
N THR A 34 -9.93 -6.17 2.30
CA THR A 34 -8.69 -6.38 3.06
C THR A 34 -7.59 -5.58 2.38
N VAL A 35 -6.92 -4.72 3.15
CA VAL A 35 -5.76 -3.94 2.69
C VAL A 35 -4.49 -4.75 2.93
N LEU A 36 -3.68 -4.91 1.89
CA LEU A 36 -2.39 -5.59 1.95
C LEU A 36 -1.26 -4.60 1.64
N VAL A 37 -0.13 -4.71 2.34
CA VAL A 37 1.07 -3.91 2.08
C VAL A 37 2.32 -4.78 2.11
N ASN A 38 3.23 -4.59 1.15
CA ASN A 38 4.52 -5.28 1.11
C ASN A 38 5.62 -4.31 0.68
N ALA A 39 6.84 -4.53 1.19
CA ALA A 39 8.04 -3.88 0.69
C ALA A 39 8.85 -4.90 -0.11
N GLU A 40 9.14 -4.58 -1.37
CA GLU A 40 9.84 -5.44 -2.31
C GLU A 40 11.09 -4.76 -2.87
N LYS A 41 12.10 -5.58 -3.20
CA LYS A 41 13.30 -5.11 -3.87
C LYS A 41 12.98 -4.90 -5.36
N GLY A 42 13.33 -3.74 -5.87
CA GLY A 42 13.31 -3.39 -7.29
C GLY A 42 14.64 -3.66 -7.99
N PHE A 43 14.92 -2.88 -9.03
CA PHE A 43 16.20 -2.89 -9.72
C PHE A 43 17.26 -2.11 -8.93
N GLY A 44 18.50 -2.61 -8.91
CA GLY A 44 19.60 -2.00 -8.14
C GLY A 44 19.33 -1.99 -6.64
N ASP A 45 19.51 -0.82 -6.02
CA ASP A 45 19.27 -0.57 -4.59
C ASP A 45 17.92 0.10 -4.31
N GLN A 46 17.05 0.17 -5.32
CA GLN A 46 15.69 0.66 -5.17
C GLN A 46 14.80 -0.39 -4.51
N TRP A 47 13.97 0.07 -3.59
CA TRP A 47 12.85 -0.67 -3.02
C TRP A 47 11.53 0.00 -3.37
N PHE A 48 10.46 -0.79 -3.37
CA PHE A 48 9.10 -0.30 -3.55
C PHE A 48 8.24 -0.73 -2.38
N ILE A 49 7.30 0.13 -1.98
CA ILE A 49 6.22 -0.24 -1.09
C ILE A 49 4.96 -0.32 -1.93
N ASN A 50 4.31 -1.49 -1.92
CA ASN A 50 3.11 -1.75 -2.69
C ASN A 50 1.93 -1.93 -1.75
N ALA A 51 0.79 -1.37 -2.14
CA ALA A 51 -0.48 -1.52 -1.46
C ALA A 51 -1.48 -2.21 -2.39
N GLY A 52 -2.29 -3.11 -1.84
CA GLY A 52 -3.30 -3.82 -2.59
C GLY A 52 -4.60 -3.96 -1.81
N PHE A 53 -5.71 -4.06 -2.53
CA PHE A 53 -7.05 -4.13 -1.96
C PHE A 53 -7.77 -5.38 -2.49
N CYS A 54 -8.12 -6.28 -1.56
CA CYS A 54 -8.91 -7.47 -1.85
C CYS A 54 -10.36 -7.19 -1.49
N LEU A 55 -11.16 -6.81 -2.48
CA LEU A 55 -12.61 -6.64 -2.38
C LEU A 55 -13.29 -7.97 -1.98
N HIS A 56 -13.97 -7.99 -0.84
CA HIS A 56 -14.58 -9.20 -0.28
C HIS A 56 -15.73 -9.77 -1.13
N ARG A 57 -16.42 -8.91 -1.89
CA ARG A 57 -17.51 -9.32 -2.79
C ARG A 57 -17.04 -10.13 -4.00
N LEU A 58 -15.77 -9.98 -4.41
CA LEU A 58 -15.21 -10.67 -5.56
C LEU A 58 -14.52 -11.98 -5.16
N ASP A 59 -13.88 -12.00 -3.99
CA ASP A 59 -13.31 -13.21 -3.42
C ASP A 59 -13.35 -13.11 -1.88
N PRO A 60 -14.08 -14.01 -1.19
CA PRO A 60 -14.09 -14.05 0.26
C PRO A 60 -12.80 -14.65 0.85
N ALA A 61 -11.96 -15.32 0.03
CA ALA A 61 -10.73 -15.92 0.51
C ALA A 61 -9.62 -14.88 0.73
N PRO A 62 -8.88 -14.95 1.86
CA PRO A 62 -7.77 -14.06 2.11
C PRO A 62 -6.61 -14.35 1.15
N VAL A 63 -6.24 -13.35 0.37
CA VAL A 63 -5.08 -13.39 -0.52
C VAL A 63 -3.83 -13.06 0.29
N GLU A 64 -2.71 -13.74 0.06
CA GLU A 64 -1.48 -13.59 0.88
C GLU A 64 -0.42 -12.68 0.26
N ARG A 65 -0.63 -12.29 -1.00
CA ARG A 65 0.32 -11.58 -1.84
C ARG A 65 -0.34 -10.34 -2.41
N VAL A 66 0.36 -9.21 -2.34
CA VAL A 66 -0.18 -7.91 -2.77
C VAL A 66 -0.46 -7.93 -4.28
N GLU A 67 0.36 -8.63 -5.06
CA GLU A 67 0.27 -8.71 -6.52
C GLU A 67 -0.95 -9.50 -7.01
N LYS A 68 -1.59 -10.27 -6.12
CA LYS A 68 -2.81 -11.03 -6.39
C LYS A 68 -4.08 -10.30 -5.96
N THR A 69 -3.98 -9.06 -5.50
CA THR A 69 -5.14 -8.26 -5.08
C THR A 69 -5.98 -7.80 -6.27
N HIS A 70 -7.25 -7.47 -6.02
CA HIS A 70 -8.16 -6.97 -7.05
C HIS A 70 -7.76 -5.57 -7.55
N MET A 71 -7.12 -4.79 -6.68
CA MET A 71 -6.57 -3.48 -7.01
C MET A 71 -5.17 -3.35 -6.41
N TYR A 72 -4.17 -3.04 -7.22
CA TYR A 72 -2.75 -3.05 -6.85
C TYR A 72 -2.08 -1.71 -7.21
N PHE A 73 -1.36 -1.12 -6.26
CA PHE A 73 -0.79 0.21 -6.37
C PHE A 73 0.62 0.26 -5.79
N ARG A 74 1.46 1.11 -6.38
CA ARG A 74 2.67 1.56 -5.69
C ARG A 74 2.32 2.72 -4.74
N LEU A 75 2.89 2.70 -3.55
CA LEU A 75 2.51 3.62 -2.48
C LEU A 75 2.77 5.09 -2.85
N GLU A 76 3.87 5.37 -3.55
CA GLU A 76 4.22 6.73 -3.98
C GLU A 76 3.23 7.32 -5.00
N ARG A 77 2.48 6.46 -5.70
CA ARG A 77 1.42 6.87 -6.62
C ARG A 77 0.08 7.01 -5.91
N LEU A 78 -0.16 6.19 -4.90
CA LEU A 78 -1.38 6.21 -4.09
C LEU A 78 -1.41 7.43 -3.14
N PHE A 79 -0.24 7.88 -2.70
CA PHE A 79 -0.05 9.06 -1.84
C PHE A 79 0.86 10.08 -2.53
N PRO A 80 0.36 10.76 -3.58
CA PRO A 80 1.20 11.63 -4.42
C PRO A 80 1.78 12.82 -3.64
N ALA A 81 1.11 13.29 -2.58
CA ALA A 81 1.60 14.35 -1.71
C ALA A 81 2.93 13.99 -1.01
N HIS A 82 3.19 12.69 -0.81
CA HIS A 82 4.38 12.16 -0.12
C HIS A 82 5.37 11.49 -1.08
N ARG A 83 5.13 11.59 -2.40
CA ARG A 83 5.85 10.83 -3.43
C ARG A 83 7.37 10.98 -3.35
N GLU A 84 7.85 12.22 -3.31
CA GLU A 84 9.28 12.55 -3.25
C GLU A 84 9.95 11.86 -2.05
N LEU A 85 9.33 11.98 -0.89
CA LEU A 85 9.84 11.39 0.35
C LEU A 85 9.85 9.87 0.31
N ILE A 86 8.75 9.25 -0.18
CA ILE A 86 8.66 7.79 -0.33
C ILE A 86 9.77 7.29 -1.25
N LEU A 87 9.98 7.94 -2.40
CA LEU A 87 11.02 7.57 -3.35
C LEU A 87 12.42 7.72 -2.77
N ALA A 88 12.73 8.87 -2.15
CA ALA A 88 14.03 9.14 -1.55
C ALA A 88 14.36 8.16 -0.42
N ALA A 89 13.39 7.85 0.44
CA ALA A 89 13.54 6.88 1.52
C ALA A 89 13.70 5.43 1.01
N SER A 90 13.25 5.13 -0.21
CA SER A 90 13.28 3.78 -0.78
C SER A 90 14.49 3.52 -1.70
N ALA A 91 15.34 4.51 -1.96
CA ALA A 91 16.56 4.36 -2.75
C ALA A 91 17.77 4.17 -1.82
N LEU A 92 18.18 2.92 -1.54
CA LEU A 92 19.12 2.63 -0.44
C LEU A 92 20.56 3.12 -0.67
N ASP A 93 20.92 3.39 -1.92
CA ASP A 93 22.18 3.98 -2.35
C ASP A 93 22.17 5.52 -2.34
N ASN A 94 21.00 6.15 -2.17
CA ASN A 94 20.87 7.59 -2.20
C ASN A 94 21.46 8.24 -0.92
N PRO A 95 22.34 9.25 -1.04
CA PRO A 95 22.92 9.93 0.12
C PRO A 95 21.90 10.59 1.08
N GLY A 96 20.73 11.00 0.56
CA GLY A 96 19.63 11.58 1.35
C GLY A 96 18.74 10.54 2.04
N GLN A 97 18.89 9.26 1.69
CA GLN A 97 18.08 8.16 2.22
C GLN A 97 18.08 8.09 3.75
N PRO A 98 19.22 8.24 4.47
CA PRO A 98 19.23 8.16 5.93
C PRO A 98 18.39 9.24 6.62
N ALA A 99 18.23 10.42 5.99
CA ALA A 99 17.39 11.49 6.51
C ALA A 99 15.91 11.30 6.13
N ALA A 100 15.64 10.81 4.91
CA ALA A 100 14.29 10.57 4.41
C ALA A 100 13.60 9.39 5.11
N TYR A 101 14.36 8.35 5.47
CA TYR A 101 13.79 7.09 5.96
C TYR A 101 13.05 7.20 7.30
N PRO A 102 13.59 7.85 8.35
CA PRO A 102 12.85 8.04 9.60
C PRO A 102 11.52 8.80 9.40
N LEU A 103 11.51 9.80 8.51
CA LEU A 103 10.30 10.55 8.16
C LEU A 103 9.26 9.66 7.46
N LEU A 104 9.69 8.80 6.54
CA LEU A 104 8.80 7.80 5.94
C LEU A 104 8.23 6.86 7.00
N LEU A 105 9.03 6.38 7.96
CA LEU A 105 8.53 5.48 9.01
C LEU A 105 7.48 6.15 9.92
N ASP A 106 7.59 7.46 10.15
CA ASP A 106 6.58 8.21 10.89
C ASP A 106 5.29 8.36 10.08
N LEU A 107 5.39 8.74 8.80
CA LEU A 107 4.23 8.82 7.91
C LEU A 107 3.50 7.48 7.74
N LEU A 108 4.25 6.39 7.61
CA LEU A 108 3.68 5.03 7.51
C LEU A 108 2.92 4.65 8.79
N ALA A 109 3.41 5.06 9.96
CA ALA A 109 2.77 4.79 11.25
C ALA A 109 1.57 5.70 11.52
N THR A 110 1.47 6.84 10.83
CA THR A 110 0.45 7.86 11.05
C THR A 110 -0.42 8.06 9.81
N GLU A 111 -0.12 9.07 8.98
CA GLU A 111 -0.97 9.55 7.91
C GLU A 111 -1.22 8.50 6.80
N ILE A 112 -0.15 7.88 6.29
CA ILE A 112 -0.26 6.90 5.21
C ILE A 112 -0.95 5.63 5.73
N GLY A 113 -0.60 5.17 6.93
CA GLY A 113 -1.24 4.02 7.56
C GLY A 113 -2.74 4.23 7.76
N ALA A 114 -3.13 5.40 8.28
CA ALA A 114 -4.53 5.79 8.44
C ALA A 114 -5.25 5.90 7.09
N GLY A 115 -4.63 6.54 6.10
CA GLY A 115 -5.19 6.68 4.75
C GLY A 115 -5.41 5.34 4.05
N LEU A 116 -4.48 4.39 4.20
CA LEU A 116 -4.64 3.03 3.68
C LEU A 116 -5.80 2.30 4.34
N ARG A 117 -5.95 2.42 5.67
CA ARG A 117 -7.07 1.80 6.39
C ARG A 117 -8.42 2.43 6.07
N ALA A 118 -8.47 3.74 5.82
CA ALA A 118 -9.67 4.43 5.37
C ALA A 118 -10.19 3.90 4.02
N LEU A 119 -9.30 3.36 3.19
CA LEU A 119 -9.64 2.65 1.95
C LEU A 119 -10.02 1.16 2.17
N GLY A 120 -10.24 0.74 3.42
CA GLY A 120 -10.68 -0.62 3.76
C GLY A 120 -12.18 -0.88 3.54
N THR A 121 -12.96 0.14 3.19
CA THR A 121 -14.39 0.00 2.86
C THR A 121 -14.61 0.04 1.35
N GLU A 122 -15.60 -0.69 0.87
CA GLU A 122 -15.98 -0.70 -0.55
C GLU A 122 -16.37 0.71 -1.03
N GLN A 123 -17.15 1.44 -0.23
CA GLN A 123 -17.57 2.82 -0.54
C GLN A 123 -16.38 3.78 -0.65
N ALA A 124 -15.39 3.70 0.25
CA ALA A 124 -14.21 4.55 0.18
C ALA A 124 -13.36 4.25 -1.07
N LEU A 125 -13.23 2.99 -1.45
CA LEU A 125 -12.53 2.60 -2.68
C LEU A 125 -13.26 3.08 -3.93
N ILE A 126 -14.59 2.93 -3.99
CA ILE A 126 -15.41 3.47 -5.08
C ILE A 126 -15.25 4.98 -5.19
N ALA A 127 -15.37 5.71 -4.07
CA ALA A 127 -15.23 7.16 -4.04
C ALA A 127 -13.83 7.60 -4.49
N ALA A 128 -12.78 6.94 -3.99
CA ALA A 128 -11.40 7.22 -4.39
C ALA A 128 -11.15 6.91 -5.88
N TYR A 129 -11.73 5.83 -6.41
CA TYR A 129 -11.65 5.48 -7.82
C TYR A 129 -12.32 6.55 -8.70
N ARG A 130 -13.56 6.95 -8.37
CA ARG A 130 -14.32 7.97 -9.10
C ARG A 130 -13.64 9.35 -9.05
N ALA A 131 -12.98 9.68 -7.95
CA ALA A 131 -12.16 10.88 -7.83
C ALA A 131 -10.82 10.81 -8.61
N GLY A 132 -10.56 9.73 -9.35
CA GLY A 132 -9.33 9.52 -10.11
C GLY A 132 -8.09 9.20 -9.27
N ARG A 133 -8.22 9.10 -7.93
CA ARG A 133 -7.09 8.86 -7.00
C ARG A 133 -6.47 7.48 -7.20
N LEU A 134 -7.21 6.54 -7.77
CA LEU A 134 -6.77 5.18 -8.05
C LEU A 134 -6.42 4.97 -9.54
N GLY A 135 -6.22 6.06 -10.31
CA GLY A 135 -5.96 5.99 -11.75
C GLY A 135 -4.57 5.47 -12.13
N GLN A 136 -3.61 5.44 -11.20
CA GLN A 136 -2.21 5.09 -11.50
C GLN A 136 -1.76 3.69 -11.02
N GLY A 137 -2.70 2.81 -10.75
CA GLY A 137 -2.43 1.40 -10.41
C GLY A 137 -3.15 0.41 -11.32
N LEU A 138 -2.92 -0.87 -11.02
CA LEU A 138 -3.61 -1.96 -11.68
C LEU A 138 -4.95 -2.20 -10.98
N VAL A 139 -6.04 -2.03 -11.71
CA VAL A 139 -7.39 -2.41 -11.24
C VAL A 139 -7.87 -3.53 -12.15
N LEU A 140 -8.14 -4.71 -11.58
CA LEU A 140 -8.62 -5.87 -12.35
C LEU A 140 -10.04 -5.63 -12.85
N ARG A 141 -10.41 -6.32 -13.94
CA ARG A 141 -11.72 -6.16 -14.60
C ARG A 141 -12.89 -6.30 -13.64
N GLY A 142 -12.93 -7.34 -12.80
CA GLY A 142 -14.03 -7.54 -11.85
C GLY A 142 -14.15 -6.42 -10.82
N ALA A 143 -13.04 -5.79 -10.41
CA ALA A 143 -13.07 -4.63 -9.53
C ALA A 143 -13.64 -3.39 -10.24
N ARG A 144 -13.30 -3.17 -11.51
CA ARG A 144 -13.87 -2.08 -12.30
C ARG A 144 -15.38 -2.25 -12.47
N GLU A 145 -15.82 -3.44 -12.90
CA GLU A 145 -17.22 -3.76 -13.11
C GLU A 145 -18.04 -3.56 -11.82
N LEU A 146 -17.49 -3.96 -10.66
CA LEU A 146 -18.14 -3.75 -9.36
C LEU A 146 -18.27 -2.26 -9.00
N ILE A 147 -17.23 -1.45 -9.25
CA ILE A 147 -17.24 -0.01 -8.99
C ILE A 147 -18.22 0.72 -9.92
N GLU A 148 -18.25 0.33 -11.19
CA GLU A 148 -19.13 0.89 -12.23
C GLU A 148 -20.61 0.53 -11.98
N ALA A 149 -20.90 -0.68 -11.49
CA ALA A 149 -22.26 -1.13 -11.16
C ALA A 149 -22.84 -0.49 -9.89
N SER A 150 -21.99 0.10 -9.04
CA SER A 150 -22.40 0.75 -7.79
C SER A 150 -22.83 2.22 -7.99
N ALA A 151 -23.37 2.54 -9.17
CA ALA A 151 -23.81 3.87 -9.60
C ALA A 151 -25.21 4.23 -9.09
#